data_AF-E2CS36-F1
#
_entry.id   AF-E2CS36-F1
#
_cell.length_a   1.000
_cell.length_b   1.000
_cell.length_c   1.000
_cell.angle_alpha   90.00
_cell.angle_beta   90.00
_cell.angle_gamma   90.00
#
_symmetry.space_group_name_H-M   'P 1'
#
loop_
_entity.id
_entity.type
_entity.pdbx_description
1 polymer ?
#
loop_
_entity_poly.entity_id
_entity_poly.type
_entity_poly.pdbx_seq_one_letter_code
_entity_poly.pdbx_strand_id
1 'polypeptide(L)' 'MRTREGMAIARTKGKLRGKQPKLSEKQQRELTRMHATGEYSISDLAEVFSVSRPTVYRTLQRGQNP' A
#
# COMPACT_ATOMS: atom_id res chain seq x y z
N MET A 1 0.24 -23.28 -16.74
CA MET A 1 1.65 -23.16 -16.31
C MET A 1 2.17 -21.77 -16.72
N ARG A 2 2.87 -21.03 -15.85
CA ARG A 2 3.45 -19.72 -16.23
C ARG A 2 4.87 -19.93 -16.80
N THR A 3 5.12 -19.57 -18.05
CA THR A 3 6.46 -19.64 -18.67
C THR A 3 7.26 -18.36 -18.40
N ARG A 4 8.59 -18.49 -18.28
CA ARG A 4 9.50 -17.37 -18.00
C ARG A 4 9.42 -16.28 -19.08
N GLU A 5 9.29 -16.69 -20.34
CA GLU A 5 9.11 -15.79 -21.49
C GLU A 5 7.77 -15.05 -21.46
N GLY A 6 6.67 -15.76 -21.16
CA GLY A 6 5.35 -15.13 -21.02
C GLY A 6 5.29 -14.10 -19.89
N MET A 7 6.00 -14.35 -18.78
CA MET A 7 6.13 -13.37 -17.69
C MET A 7 6.99 -12.16 -18.09
N ALA A 8 8.06 -12.36 -18.86
CA ALA A 8 8.89 -11.26 -19.34
C ALA A 8 8.07 -10.33 -20.25
N ILE A 9 7.27 -10.89 -21.17
CA ILE A 9 6.36 -10.13 -22.05
C ILE A 9 5.27 -9.41 -21.24
N ALA A 10 4.71 -10.03 -20.20
CA ALA A 10 3.73 -9.37 -19.33
C ALA A 10 4.34 -8.25 -18.49
N ARG A 11 5.60 -8.40 -18.07
CA ARG A 11 6.35 -7.38 -17.33
C ARG A 11 6.69 -6.18 -18.23
N THR A 12 7.18 -6.42 -19.45
CA THR A 12 7.47 -5.33 -20.41
C THR A 12 6.20 -4.58 -20.84
N LYS A 13 5.07 -5.28 -20.94
CA LYS A 13 3.75 -4.67 -21.20
C LYS A 13 3.10 -4.02 -19.97
N GLY A 14 3.78 -3.98 -18.82
CA GLY A 14 3.26 -3.37 -17.57
C GLY A 14 2.07 -4.10 -16.92
N LYS A 15 1.73 -5.30 -17.40
CA LYS A 15 0.56 -6.09 -16.95
C LYS A 15 0.86 -6.90 -15.69
N LEU A 16 2.13 -7.12 -15.36
CA LEU A 16 2.52 -7.82 -14.16
C LEU A 16 2.58 -6.84 -12.98
N ARG A 17 1.46 -6.72 -12.27
CA ARG A 17 1.37 -5.97 -11.01
C ARG A 17 1.47 -6.95 -9.84
N GLY A 18 2.24 -6.59 -8.81
CA GLY A 18 2.31 -7.36 -7.57
C GLY A 18 0.96 -7.40 -6.85
N LYS A 19 0.93 -7.99 -5.65
CA LYS A 19 -0.28 -8.00 -4.82
C LYS A 19 -0.76 -6.58 -4.58
N GLN A 20 -2.02 -6.30 -4.94
CA GLN A 20 -2.67 -5.02 -4.70
C GLN A 20 -2.58 -4.66 -3.19
N PRO A 21 -2.33 -3.39 -2.86
CA PRO A 21 -2.38 -2.93 -1.48
C PRO A 21 -3.74 -3.27 -0.83
N LYS A 22 -3.75 -3.56 0.47
CA LYS A 22 -5.00 -3.87 1.19
C LYS A 22 -5.92 -2.65 1.34
N LEU A 23 -5.34 -1.44 1.33
CA LEU A 23 -6.06 -0.18 1.41
C LEU A 23 -6.23 0.40 0.00
N SER A 24 -7.42 0.92 -0.29
CA SER A 24 -7.67 1.74 -1.49
C SER A 24 -6.84 3.02 -1.48
N GLU A 25 -6.63 3.65 -2.64
CA GLU A 25 -5.89 4.91 -2.70
C GLU A 25 -6.52 6.01 -1.83
N LYS A 26 -7.86 6.06 -1.74
CA LYS A 26 -8.57 7.01 -0.86
C LYS A 26 -8.24 6.74 0.60
N GLN A 27 -8.26 5.48 1.04
CA GLN A 27 -7.88 5.11 2.40
C GLN A 27 -6.41 5.36 2.69
N GLN A 28 -5.52 5.17 1.71
CA GLN A 28 -4.10 5.48 1.88
C GLN A 28 -3.89 6.99 2.08
N ARG A 29 -4.53 7.84 1.27
CA ARG A 29 -4.49 9.30 1.44
C ARG A 29 -5.03 9.73 2.79
N GLU A 30 -6.15 9.15 3.21
CA GLU A 30 -6.76 9.48 4.50
C GLU A 30 -5.89 9.03 5.68
N LEU A 31 -5.30 7.83 5.62
CA LEU A 31 -4.35 7.34 6.63
C LEU A 31 -3.15 8.29 6.74
N THR A 32 -2.56 8.71 5.62
CA THR A 32 -1.45 9.67 5.62
C THR A 32 -1.86 11.03 6.18
N ARG A 33 -3.06 11.52 5.84
CA ARG A 33 -3.61 12.77 6.38
C ARG A 33 -3.79 12.71 7.89
N MET A 34 -4.38 11.63 8.40
CA MET A 34 -4.58 11.42 9.84
C MET A 34 -3.24 11.26 10.58
N HIS A 35 -2.27 10.55 10.00
CA HIS A 35 -0.93 10.45 10.58
C HIS A 35 -0.24 11.82 10.65
N ALA A 36 -0.45 12.68 9.65
CA ALA A 36 0.15 14.01 9.62
C ALA A 36 -0.38 14.98 10.69
N THR A 37 -1.54 14.70 11.31
CA THR A 37 -2.03 15.53 12.43
C THR A 37 -1.22 15.30 13.71
N GLY A 38 -0.52 14.17 13.82
CA GLY A 38 0.23 13.78 15.01
C GLY A 38 -0.64 13.33 16.19
N GLU A 39 -1.97 13.31 16.04
CA GLU A 39 -2.92 12.98 17.10
C GLU A 39 -3.14 11.47 17.26
N TYR A 40 -2.78 10.69 16.25
CA TYR A 40 -2.99 9.24 16.21
C TYR A 40 -1.67 8.49 16.25
N SER A 41 -1.57 7.49 17.12
CA SER A 41 -0.46 6.55 17.08
C SER A 41 -0.61 5.57 15.91
N ILE A 42 0.47 4.86 15.58
CA ILE A 42 0.43 3.79 14.57
C ILE A 42 -0.54 2.66 14.96
N SER A 43 -0.76 2.44 16.27
CA SER A 43 -1.73 1.46 16.78
C SER A 43 -3.15 1.92 16.46
N ASP A 44 -3.46 3.18 16.75
CA ASP A 44 -4.81 3.74 16.56
C ASP A 44 -5.18 3.74 15.08
N LEU A 45 -4.23 4.11 14.21
CA LEU A 45 -4.43 4.03 12.76
C LEU A 45 -4.62 2.59 12.27
N ALA A 46 -3.95 1.62 12.87
CA ALA A 46 -4.13 0.22 12.53
C ALA A 46 -5.57 -0.24 12.87
N GLU A 47 -6.10 0.17 14.02
CA GLU A 47 -7.46 -0.14 14.46
C GLU A 47 -8.52 0.55 13.59
N VAL A 48 -8.41 1.87 13.40
CA VAL A 48 -9.34 2.67 12.57
C VAL A 48 -9.51 2.09 11.17
N PHE A 49 -8.41 1.65 10.56
CA PHE A 49 -8.43 1.08 9.21
C PHE A 49 -8.59 -0.45 9.19
N SER A 50 -8.73 -1.11 10.34
CA SER A 50 -8.82 -2.58 10.46
C SER A 50 -7.67 -3.30 9.74
N VAL A 51 -6.45 -2.80 9.90
CA VAL A 51 -5.22 -3.35 9.30
C VAL A 51 -4.16 -3.59 10.37
N SER A 52 -3.11 -4.34 10.02
CA SER A 52 -1.96 -4.52 10.90
C SER A 52 -1.02 -3.30 10.85
N ARG A 53 -0.29 -3.04 11.94
CA ARG A 53 0.74 -1.97 12.02
C ARG A 53 1.74 -1.99 10.84
N PRO A 54 2.25 -3.15 10.38
CA PRO A 54 3.11 -3.20 9.19
C PRO A 54 2.44 -2.63 7.93
N THR A 55 1.11 -2.74 7.82
CA THR A 55 0.35 -2.17 6.70
C THR A 55 0.27 -0.65 6.78
N VAL A 56 0.18 -0.09 7.99
CA VAL A 56 0.27 1.36 8.24
C VAL A 56 1.63 1.86 7.80
N TYR A 57 2.73 1.26 8.29
CA TYR A 57 4.09 1.66 7.90
C TYR A 57 4.34 1.60 6.39
N ARG A 58 3.95 0.51 5.71
CA ARG A 58 4.10 0.41 4.25
C ARG A 58 3.30 1.47 3.49
N THR A 59 2.14 1.85 4.02
CA THR A 59 1.30 2.89 3.41
C THR A 59 1.95 4.25 3.52
N LEU A 60 2.48 4.59 4.70
CA LEU A 60 3.21 5.84 4.93
C LEU A 60 4.48 5.92 4.07
N GLN A 61 5.25 4.83 3.98
CA GLN A 61 6.45 4.77 3.15
C GLN A 61 6.16 4.98 1.65
N ARG A 62 5.05 4.43 1.15
CA ARG A 62 4.61 4.64 -0.24
C ARG A 62 4.15 6.05 -0.52
N GLY A 63 3.53 6.71 0.46
CA GLY A 63 3.12 8.11 0.33
C GLY A 63 4.29 9.09 0.30
N GLN A 64 5.46 8.71 0.85
CA GLN A 64 6.65 9.55 0.89
C GLN A 64 7.53 9.45 -0.37
N ASN A 65 7.37 8.40 -1.18
CA ASN A 65 8.15 8.19 -2.40
C ASN A 65 7.23 8.27 -3.63
N PRO A 66 7.05 9.47 -4.22
CA PRO A 66 6.17 9.66 -5.38
C PRO A 66 6.61 8.85 -6.61
#